data_AF-A0A9J6ETL8-F1
#
_entry.id   AF-A0A9J6ETL8-F1
#
_cell.length_a   1.000
_cell.length_b   1.000
_cell.length_c   1.000
_cell.angle_alpha   90.00
_cell.angle_beta   90.00
_cell.angle_gamma   90.00
#
_symmetry.space_group_name_H-M   'P 1'
#
loop_
_entity.id
_entity.type
_entity.pdbx_description
1 polymer ?
#
loop_
_entity_poly.entity_id
_entity_poly.type
_entity_poly.pdbx_seq_one_letter_code
_entity_poly.pdbx_strand_id
1 'polypeptide(L)'
;MVLKESVAVEELPNLFKFYYGSVLVMHGRAPVCLRCRRHGHIRHDCPTPRCTGHRAFGYIKEDCAGTYASIVGESPAVDDSHESNMGTDAAETAAPMLEDDLP
;
A
#
# COMPACT_ATOMS: atom_id res chain seq x y z
N MET A 1 -19.40 4.36 -23.70
CA MET A 1 -20.68 3.94 -23.10
C MET A 1 -21.59 5.15 -23.12
N VAL A 2 -22.81 5.01 -23.65
CA VAL A 2 -23.81 6.08 -23.70
C VAL A 2 -24.97 5.63 -22.81
N LEU A 3 -25.39 6.47 -21.87
CA LEU A 3 -26.57 6.20 -21.04
C LEU A 3 -27.83 6.35 -21.90
N LYS A 4 -28.87 5.58 -21.62
CA LYS A 4 -30.19 5.79 -22.25
C LYS A 4 -30.71 7.19 -21.88
N GLU A 5 -31.45 7.82 -22.79
CA GLU A 5 -31.95 9.21 -22.68
C GLU A 5 -32.75 9.52 -21.41
N SER A 6 -33.20 8.50 -20.66
CA SER A 6 -34.02 8.64 -19.47
C SER A 6 -33.34 8.26 -18.15
N VAL A 7 -32.01 8.09 -18.12
CA VAL A 7 -31.30 7.69 -16.89
C VAL A 7 -30.28 8.74 -16.52
N ALA A 8 -30.59 9.51 -15.47
CA ALA A 8 -29.63 10.44 -14.89
C ALA A 8 -28.52 9.67 -14.15
N VAL A 9 -27.31 10.22 -14.12
CA VAL A 9 -26.17 9.61 -13.41
C VAL A 9 -26.49 9.41 -11.91
N GLU A 10 -27.29 10.30 -11.32
CA GLU A 10 -27.78 10.22 -9.93
C GLU A 10 -28.67 9.00 -9.65
N GLU A 11 -29.34 8.46 -10.68
CA GLU A 11 -30.33 7.40 -10.55
C GLU A 11 -29.74 6.01 -10.78
N LEU A 12 -28.43 5.93 -11.02
CA LEU A 12 -27.75 4.67 -11.27
C LEU A 12 -27.70 3.85 -9.98
N PRO A 13 -28.35 2.66 -9.94
CA PRO A 13 -28.28 1.79 -8.78
C PRO A 13 -26.82 1.38 -8.55
N ASN A 14 -26.39 1.44 -7.30
CA ASN A 14 -25.02 1.16 -6.85
C ASN A 14 -23.93 2.13 -7.37
N LEU A 15 -24.30 3.36 -7.75
CA LEU A 15 -23.34 4.45 -7.91
C LEU A 15 -23.04 5.09 -6.55
N PHE A 16 -21.78 5.05 -6.13
CA PHE A 16 -21.29 5.75 -4.96
C PHE A 16 -20.47 6.96 -5.40
N LYS A 17 -20.78 8.13 -4.84
CA LYS A 17 -20.01 9.37 -5.05
C LYS A 17 -19.17 9.68 -3.82
N PHE A 18 -17.90 10.00 -4.04
CA PHE A 18 -16.94 10.45 -3.05
C PHE A 18 -16.39 11.83 -3.46
N TYR A 19 -15.80 12.57 -2.53
CA TYR A 19 -15.25 13.90 -2.78
C TYR A 19 -14.27 13.96 -3.97
N TYR A 20 -13.58 12.85 -4.26
CA TYR A 20 -12.55 12.79 -5.30
C TYR A 20 -12.87 11.79 -6.43
N GLY A 21 -14.11 11.30 -6.53
CA GLY A 21 -14.46 10.35 -7.60
C GLY A 21 -15.79 9.64 -7.41
N SER A 22 -16.17 8.80 -8.37
CA SER A 22 -17.36 7.96 -8.29
C SER A 22 -17.03 6.50 -8.61
N VAL A 23 -17.75 5.58 -7.96
CA VAL A 23 -17.58 4.13 -8.10
C VAL A 23 -18.94 3.53 -8.46
N LEU A 24 -19.02 2.82 -9.57
CA LEU A 24 -20.22 2.10 -10.02
C LEU A 24 -20.01 0.59 -9.80
N VAL A 25 -20.83 -0.03 -8.96
CA VAL A 25 -20.77 -1.48 -8.72
C VAL A 25 -21.66 -2.22 -9.72
N MET A 26 -21.05 -3.05 -10.56
CA MET A 26 -21.75 -3.85 -11.58
C MET A 26 -21.96 -5.28 -11.10
N HIS A 27 -23.21 -5.70 -10.90
CA HIS A 27 -23.54 -7.10 -10.63
C HIS A 27 -23.38 -7.96 -11.90
N GLY A 28 -22.98 -9.22 -11.75
CA GLY A 28 -22.87 -10.19 -12.85
C GLY A 28 -21.54 -10.22 -13.60
N ARG A 29 -20.54 -9.40 -13.22
CA ARG A 29 -19.18 -9.54 -13.73
C ARG A 29 -18.37 -10.48 -12.82
N ALA A 30 -17.65 -11.43 -13.42
CA ALA A 30 -16.73 -12.27 -12.67
C ALA A 30 -15.69 -11.38 -11.96
N PRO A 31 -15.44 -11.59 -10.65
CA PRO A 31 -14.51 -10.77 -9.90
C PRO A 31 -13.12 -10.84 -10.51
N VAL A 32 -12.43 -9.70 -10.54
CA VAL A 32 -11.01 -9.63 -10.92
C VAL A 32 -10.17 -9.80 -9.67
N CYS A 33 -9.27 -10.76 -9.68
CA CYS A 33 -8.32 -10.93 -8.60
C CYS A 33 -7.33 -9.77 -8.59
N LEU A 34 -7.30 -8.98 -7.51
CA LEU A 34 -6.35 -7.88 -7.37
C LEU A 34 -4.89 -8.34 -7.19
N ARG A 35 -4.65 -9.64 -6.98
CA ARG A 35 -3.30 -10.23 -6.83
C ARG A 35 -2.71 -10.66 -8.17
N CYS A 36 -3.42 -11.47 -8.95
CA CYS A 36 -2.93 -12.02 -10.21
C CYS A 36 -3.61 -11.42 -11.46
N ARG A 37 -4.56 -10.50 -11.27
CA ARG A 37 -5.35 -9.82 -12.33
C ARG A 37 -6.17 -10.75 -13.23
N ARG A 38 -6.38 -12.01 -12.83
CA ARG A 38 -7.25 -12.96 -13.54
C ARG A 38 -8.69 -12.87 -13.05
N HIS A 39 -9.63 -13.18 -13.91
CA HIS A 39 -11.05 -13.26 -13.56
C HIS A 39 -11.39 -14.57 -12.81
N GLY A 40 -12.47 -14.56 -12.04
CA GLY A 40 -13.09 -15.76 -11.46
C GLY A 40 -12.83 -15.99 -9.97
N HIS A 41 -11.94 -15.21 -9.34
CA HIS A 41 -11.70 -15.29 -7.89
C HIS A 41 -11.32 -13.92 -7.32
N ILE A 42 -11.46 -13.75 -6.01
CA ILE A 42 -11.01 -12.54 -5.28
C ILE A 42 -9.59 -12.74 -4.73
N ARG A 43 -9.01 -11.66 -4.19
CA ARG A 43 -7.64 -11.68 -3.63
C ARG A 43 -7.44 -12.74 -2.54
N HIS A 44 -8.48 -12.99 -1.73
CA HIS A 44 -8.43 -13.95 -0.63
C HIS A 44 -8.18 -15.38 -1.15
N ASP A 45 -8.87 -15.77 -2.22
CA ASP A 45 -8.84 -17.14 -2.76
C ASP A 45 -7.72 -17.36 -3.80
N CYS A 46 -6.80 -16.40 -3.95
CA CYS A 46 -5.81 -16.45 -5.02
C CYS A 46 -4.65 -17.41 -4.69
N PRO A 47 -4.47 -18.51 -5.45
CA PRO A 47 -3.41 -19.50 -5.18
C PRO A 47 -2.03 -19.07 -5.72
N THR A 48 -1.92 -17.85 -6.26
CA THR A 48 -0.71 -17.40 -6.94
C THR A 48 0.44 -17.22 -5.95
N PRO A 49 1.62 -17.84 -6.19
CA PRO A 49 2.75 -17.73 -5.30
C PRO A 49 3.31 -16.31 -5.26
N ARG A 50 3.96 -15.99 -4.13
CA ARG A 50 4.66 -14.72 -3.92
C ARG A 50 6.17 -14.98 -3.98
N CYS A 51 6.88 -14.25 -4.82
CA CYS A 51 8.33 -14.26 -4.85
C CYS A 51 8.89 -13.48 -3.64
N THR A 52 9.87 -14.07 -2.94
CA THR A 52 10.53 -13.45 -1.78
C THR A 52 11.57 -12.40 -2.15
N GLY A 53 12.15 -12.46 -3.35
CA GLY A 53 13.12 -11.47 -3.85
C GLY A 53 12.47 -10.13 -4.19
N HIS A 54 11.61 -10.10 -5.21
CA HIS A 54 10.96 -8.85 -5.68
C HIS A 54 9.62 -8.55 -5.02
N ARG A 55 9.17 -9.37 -4.06
CA ARG A 55 7.86 -9.24 -3.37
C ARG A 55 6.65 -9.24 -4.32
N ALA A 56 6.84 -9.71 -5.56
CA ALA A 56 5.82 -9.78 -6.62
C ALA A 56 5.05 -11.12 -6.62
N PHE A 57 3.91 -11.17 -7.30
CA PHE A 57 3.08 -12.37 -7.43
C PHE A 57 3.18 -12.94 -8.84
N GLY A 58 3.13 -14.27 -8.96
CA GLY A 58 3.07 -14.97 -10.26
C GLY A 58 4.15 -16.02 -10.44
N TYR A 59 5.22 -15.95 -9.68
CA TYR A 59 6.39 -16.82 -9.76
C TYR A 59 7.03 -17.01 -8.38
N ILE A 60 7.83 -18.06 -8.25
CA ILE A 60 8.63 -18.37 -7.06
C ILE A 60 10.06 -17.82 -7.21
N LYS A 61 10.87 -17.87 -6.15
CA LYS A 61 12.24 -17.32 -6.16
C LYS A 61 13.12 -17.96 -7.25
N GLU A 62 12.90 -19.23 -7.55
CA GLU A 62 13.64 -20.00 -8.57
C GLU A 62 13.43 -19.44 -9.99
N ASP A 63 12.21 -19.00 -10.30
CA ASP A 63 11.83 -18.44 -11.60
C ASP A 63 11.94 -16.89 -11.63
N CYS A 64 12.60 -16.31 -10.63
CA CYS A 64 12.67 -14.87 -10.46
C CYS A 64 13.69 -14.25 -11.42
N ALA A 65 13.22 -13.80 -12.58
CA ALA A 65 14.03 -12.97 -13.46
C ALA A 65 14.32 -11.62 -12.79
N GLY A 66 15.61 -11.37 -12.49
CA GLY A 66 16.11 -10.10 -11.97
C GLY A 66 15.63 -8.91 -12.80
N THR A 67 15.13 -7.86 -12.16
CA THR A 67 14.97 -6.57 -12.86
C THR A 67 16.32 -5.85 -12.82
N TYR A 68 16.62 -5.00 -13.81
CA TYR A 68 17.89 -4.24 -13.86
C TYR A 68 18.24 -3.56 -12.52
N ALA A 69 17.24 -2.95 -11.86
CA ALA A 69 17.41 -2.32 -10.55
C ALA A 69 17.80 -3.31 -9.43
N SER A 70 17.25 -4.53 -9.45
CA SER A 70 17.57 -5.58 -8.47
C SER A 70 19.02 -6.05 -8.62
N ILE A 71 19.49 -6.19 -9.86
CA ILE A 71 20.84 -6.68 -10.18
C ILE A 71 21.90 -5.63 -9.83
N VAL A 72 21.58 -4.34 -10.02
CA VAL A 72 22.52 -3.23 -9.76
C VAL A 72 22.52 -2.80 -8.27
N GLY A 73 21.45 -3.08 -7.54
CA GLY A 73 21.29 -2.72 -6.12
C GLY A 73 21.73 -3.78 -5.11
N GLU A 74 22.10 -5.00 -5.54
CA GLU A 74 22.47 -6.10 -4.64
C GLU A 74 23.88 -5.90 -4.05
N SER A 75 23.97 -5.12 -2.98
CA SER A 75 24.94 -5.34 -1.90
C SER A 75 24.42 -6.49 -1.02
N PRO A 76 25.26 -7.40 -0.49
CA PRO A 76 24.78 -8.63 0.12
C PRO A 76 23.95 -8.34 1.39
N ALA A 77 22.75 -8.91 1.40
CA ALA A 77 21.86 -9.23 2.53
C ALA A 77 22.01 -8.36 3.81
N VAL A 78 21.18 -7.33 3.90
CA VAL A 78 20.80 -6.78 5.21
C VAL A 78 19.66 -7.64 5.76
N ASP A 79 19.97 -8.40 6.81
CA ASP A 79 19.02 -9.05 7.70
C ASP A 79 18.04 -8.00 8.25
N ASP A 80 16.74 -8.20 8.04
CA ASP A 80 15.66 -7.31 8.45
C ASP A 80 15.37 -7.53 9.96
N SER A 81 16.41 -7.40 10.80
CA SER A 81 16.28 -7.35 12.26
C SER A 81 15.90 -5.91 12.65
N HIS A 82 14.61 -5.70 12.78
CA HIS A 82 13.95 -4.44 13.08
C HIS A 82 14.26 -3.97 14.52
N GLU A 83 15.37 -3.25 14.74
CA GLU A 83 15.54 -2.40 15.93
C GLU A 83 15.52 -0.92 15.55
N SER A 84 14.32 -0.35 15.62
CA SER A 84 14.10 1.09 15.65
C SER A 84 14.61 1.63 16.98
N ASN A 85 15.75 2.33 17.00
CA ASN A 85 16.09 3.18 18.15
C ASN A 85 16.27 4.64 17.68
N MET A 86 15.19 5.40 17.80
CA MET A 86 15.20 6.85 17.65
C MET A 86 15.62 7.43 19.01
N GLY A 87 16.91 7.68 19.19
CA GLY A 87 17.42 8.35 20.40
C GLY A 87 16.97 9.81 20.42
N THR A 88 16.01 10.14 21.28
CA THR A 88 15.69 11.53 21.62
C THR A 88 16.44 11.89 22.89
N ASP A 89 17.69 12.29 22.76
CA ASP A 89 18.42 12.85 23.89
C ASP A 89 17.97 14.31 24.09
N ALA A 90 17.14 14.48 25.13
CA ALA A 90 16.75 15.75 25.67
C ALA A 90 17.99 16.48 26.23
N ALA A 91 18.45 17.51 25.52
CA ALA A 91 19.40 18.47 26.06
C ALA A 91 18.63 19.64 26.68
N GLU A 92 18.21 19.48 27.94
CA GLU A 92 17.87 20.61 28.80
C GLU A 92 19.18 21.31 29.20
N THR A 93 19.56 22.37 28.49
CA THR A 93 20.61 23.26 28.97
C THR A 93 20.00 24.32 29.89
N ALA A 94 20.33 24.16 31.17
CA ALA A 94 20.04 25.05 32.28
C ALA A 94 20.38 26.52 32.00
N ALA A 95 19.44 27.42 32.33
CA ALA A 95 19.72 28.83 32.57
C ALA A 95 20.16 29.01 34.03
N PRO A 96 21.19 29.81 34.34
CA PRO A 96 21.68 30.00 35.69
C PRO A 96 20.78 30.93 36.52
N MET A 97 20.74 30.58 37.80
CA MET A 97 20.14 31.23 38.97
C MET A 97 20.32 32.75 39.01
N LEU A 98 19.25 33.48 39.34
CA LEU A 98 19.33 34.76 40.04
C LEU A 98 18.54 34.59 41.33
N GLU A 99 19.26 34.66 42.45
CA GLU A 99 18.78 34.40 43.80
C GLU A 99 17.85 35.51 44.30
N ASP A 100 17.03 35.10 45.26
CA ASP A 100 16.03 35.83 46.03
C ASP A 100 16.53 37.15 46.63
N ASP A 101 15.61 38.11 46.76
CA ASP A 101 15.38 38.75 48.06
C ASP A 101 14.00 39.43 48.09
N LEU A 102 13.10 38.83 48.89
CA LEU A 102 11.85 39.40 49.40
C LEU A 102 12.19 40.25 50.65
N PRO A 103 11.38 41.26 51.05
CA PRO A 103 10.02 41.04 51.54
C PRO A 103 8.92 41.88 50.89
#